data_AF-A0A428VW69-F1
#
_entry.id   AF-A0A428VW69-F1
#
_cell.length_a   1.000
_cell.length_b   1.000
_cell.length_c   1.000
_cell.angle_alpha   90.00
_cell.angle_beta   90.00
_cell.angle_gamma   90.00
#
_symmetry.space_group_name_H-M   'P 1'
#
loop_
_entity.id
_entity.type
_entity.pdbx_description
1 polymer ?
#
loop_
_entity_poly.entity_id
_entity_poly.type
_entity_poly.pdbx_seq_one_letter_code
_entity_poly.pdbx_strand_id
1 'polypeptide(L)'
;MAADAGPVSQMWLGSQFCANHIRRHASALTDHPVYWTREQRGEEAATWLLFDHKHQYLRETSIRADDRSPLVRAFCVPRHAVDDSPTGERMLLLLALALMESHGIRTVVTDIAELAGTPGFVFDRRRTAITATWIGADGIWYADVTDNRTTVRGYDDAAGYAINHSINDGPSPRAR
;
A
#
# COMPACT_ATOMS: atom_id res chain seq x y z
N MET A 1 9.90 -3.31 -25.38
CA MET A 1 10.21 -1.88 -25.19
C MET A 1 10.24 -1.43 -23.73
N ALA A 2 9.45 -2.00 -22.79
CA ALA A 2 9.56 -1.65 -21.36
C ALA A 2 10.59 -2.48 -20.57
N ALA A 3 10.99 -3.66 -21.08
CA ALA A 3 11.91 -4.57 -20.40
C ALA A 3 13.39 -4.15 -20.42
N ASP A 4 13.80 -3.22 -21.31
CA ASP A 4 15.18 -2.70 -21.41
C ASP A 4 15.41 -1.43 -20.58
N ALA A 5 14.41 -0.99 -19.79
CA ALA A 5 14.55 0.18 -18.95
C ALA A 5 15.34 -0.15 -17.68
N GLY A 6 16.17 0.79 -17.20
CA GLY A 6 16.90 0.63 -15.94
C GLY A 6 15.95 0.44 -14.73
N PRO A 7 16.45 -0.08 -13.59
CA PRO A 7 15.61 -0.47 -12.45
C PRO A 7 14.62 0.62 -11.99
N VAL A 8 15.09 1.86 -11.85
CA VAL A 8 14.25 3.01 -11.45
C VAL A 8 13.11 3.27 -12.44
N SER A 9 13.37 3.14 -13.75
CA SER A 9 12.36 3.31 -14.78
C SER A 9 11.30 2.21 -14.73
N GLN A 10 11.69 0.97 -14.42
CA GLN A 10 10.73 -0.13 -14.23
C GLN A 10 9.87 0.09 -12.97
N MET A 11 10.48 0.53 -11.85
CA MET A 11 9.74 0.90 -10.63
C MET A 11 8.73 2.01 -10.92
N TRP A 12 9.15 3.04 -11.67
CA TRP A 12 8.26 4.14 -12.04
C TRP A 12 7.11 3.66 -12.93
N LEU A 13 7.39 2.89 -13.98
CA LEU A 13 6.37 2.36 -14.90
C LEU A 13 5.38 1.44 -14.19
N GLY A 14 5.89 0.48 -13.40
CA GLY A 14 5.03 -0.47 -12.68
C GLY A 14 4.16 0.21 -11.64
N SER A 15 4.74 1.13 -10.86
CA SER A 15 3.99 1.84 -9.84
C SER A 15 2.96 2.82 -10.42
N GLN A 16 3.27 3.51 -11.52
CA GLN A 16 2.32 4.37 -12.22
C GLN A 16 1.21 3.55 -12.88
N PHE A 17 1.52 2.40 -13.47
CA PHE A 17 0.52 1.49 -14.01
C PHE A 17 -0.45 1.03 -12.91
N CYS A 18 0.06 0.59 -11.76
CA CYS A 18 -0.74 0.15 -10.62
C CYS A 18 -1.67 1.28 -10.10
N ALA A 19 -1.14 2.50 -9.95
CA ALA A 19 -1.92 3.66 -9.53
C ALA A 19 -3.07 3.96 -10.51
N ASN A 20 -2.77 3.94 -11.81
CA ASN A 20 -3.77 4.14 -12.86
C ASN A 20 -4.80 3.01 -12.90
N HIS A 21 -4.38 1.76 -12.70
CA HIS A 21 -5.28 0.61 -12.67
C HIS A 21 -6.28 0.72 -11.51
N ILE A 22 -5.81 1.06 -10.30
CA ILE A 22 -6.69 1.33 -9.16
C ILE A 22 -7.66 2.46 -9.48
N ARG A 23 -7.18 3.59 -10.03
CA ARG A 23 -8.03 4.73 -10.39
C ARG A 23 -9.13 4.37 -11.38
N ARG A 24 -8.80 3.62 -12.43
CA ARG A 24 -9.77 3.20 -13.47
C ARG A 24 -10.91 2.36 -12.90
N HIS A 25 -10.65 1.57 -11.86
CA HIS A 25 -11.63 0.68 -11.25
C HIS A 25 -12.17 1.20 -9.91
N ALA A 26 -11.80 2.41 -9.51
CA ALA A 26 -12.13 2.95 -8.20
C ALA A 26 -13.64 3.17 -7.98
N SER A 27 -14.46 3.15 -9.03
CA SER A 27 -15.93 3.19 -8.98
C SER A 27 -16.56 1.85 -8.60
N ALA A 28 -15.81 0.75 -8.71
CA ALA A 28 -16.25 -0.57 -8.24
C ALA A 28 -16.14 -0.74 -6.72
N LEU A 29 -15.47 0.19 -6.04
CA LEU A 29 -15.38 0.28 -4.59
C LEU A 29 -16.57 1.10 -4.09
N THR A 30 -17.50 0.43 -3.42
CA THR A 30 -18.80 0.97 -3.02
C THR A 30 -18.87 1.43 -1.57
N ASP A 31 -17.82 1.14 -0.80
CA ASP A 31 -17.67 1.48 0.62
C ASP A 31 -16.26 2.06 0.88
N HIS A 32 -15.93 2.36 2.14
CA HIS A 32 -14.64 2.90 2.55
C HIS A 32 -13.51 1.90 2.25
N PRO A 33 -12.59 2.23 1.31
CA PRO A 33 -11.58 1.29 0.90
C PRO A 33 -10.47 1.14 1.96
N VAL A 34 -9.97 -0.07 2.09
CA VAL A 34 -8.73 -0.36 2.81
C VAL A 34 -7.67 -0.72 1.80
N TYR A 35 -6.50 -0.11 1.94
CA TYR A 35 -5.35 -0.33 1.08
C TYR A 35 -4.33 -1.24 1.75
N TRP A 36 -3.78 -2.18 1.00
CA TRP A 36 -2.61 -2.96 1.39
C TRP A 36 -1.44 -2.59 0.47
N THR A 37 -0.33 -2.20 1.08
CA THR A 37 0.87 -1.70 0.38
C THR A 37 1.94 -2.80 0.44
N ARG A 38 2.56 -3.09 -0.71
CA ARG A 38 3.47 -4.24 -0.85
C ARG A 38 4.89 -3.93 -0.37
N GLU A 39 5.26 -2.67 -0.41
CA GLU A 39 6.55 -2.11 0.01
C GLU A 39 6.89 -2.55 1.45
N GLN A 40 8.06 -3.17 1.64
CA GLN A 40 8.60 -3.63 2.94
C GLN A 40 9.92 -2.95 3.30
N ARG A 41 10.69 -2.53 2.28
CA ARG A 41 12.00 -1.90 2.45
C ARG A 41 12.00 -0.44 2.05
N GLY A 42 13.02 0.29 2.51
CA GLY A 42 13.16 1.72 2.27
C GLY A 42 13.31 2.08 0.79
N GLU A 43 14.05 1.28 0.02
CA GLU A 43 14.21 1.48 -1.43
C GLU A 43 12.86 1.41 -2.16
N GLU A 44 12.02 0.45 -1.80
CA GLU A 44 10.69 0.29 -2.36
C GLU A 44 9.77 1.45 -1.95
N ALA A 45 9.80 1.80 -0.66
CA ALA A 45 9.01 2.88 -0.08
C ALA A 45 9.41 4.27 -0.57
N ALA A 46 10.66 4.47 -0.99
CA ALA A 46 11.16 5.73 -1.52
C ALA A 46 10.38 6.21 -2.76
N THR A 47 9.73 5.29 -3.50
CA THR A 47 8.84 5.66 -4.61
C THR A 47 7.72 6.60 -4.18
N TRP A 48 7.19 6.46 -2.96
CA TRP A 48 6.16 7.35 -2.40
C TRP A 48 6.66 8.78 -2.19
N LEU A 49 7.96 8.95 -1.92
CA LEU A 49 8.60 10.23 -1.63
C LEU A 49 9.12 10.92 -2.90
N LEU A 50 9.53 10.14 -3.90
CA LEU A 50 10.28 10.63 -5.05
C LEU A 50 9.44 10.75 -6.32
N PHE A 51 8.37 9.97 -6.47
CA PHE A 51 7.56 9.97 -7.68
C PHE A 51 6.33 10.85 -7.53
N ASP A 52 6.24 11.91 -8.34
CA ASP A 52 5.13 12.87 -8.29
C ASP A 52 3.74 12.21 -8.45
N HIS A 53 3.64 11.17 -9.28
CA HIS A 53 2.38 10.44 -9.48
C HIS A 53 1.89 9.76 -8.19
N LYS A 54 2.78 9.39 -7.26
CA LYS A 54 2.41 8.80 -5.96
C LYS A 54 1.81 9.86 -5.04
N HIS A 55 2.38 11.06 -5.01
CA HIS A 55 1.80 12.18 -4.28
C HIS A 55 0.43 12.57 -4.82
N GLN A 56 0.27 12.63 -6.15
CA GLN A 56 -1.04 12.86 -6.77
C GLN A 56 -2.03 11.76 -6.38
N TYR A 57 -1.62 10.50 -6.44
CA TYR A 57 -2.45 9.37 -6.05
C TYR A 57 -2.89 9.42 -4.58
N LEU A 58 -1.99 9.78 -3.64
CA LEU A 58 -2.35 9.96 -2.23
C LEU A 58 -3.40 11.07 -2.06
N ARG A 59 -3.20 12.23 -2.69
CA ARG A 59 -4.17 13.34 -2.63
C ARG A 59 -5.55 12.95 -3.16
N GLU A 60 -5.60 12.24 -4.27
CA GLU A 60 -6.87 11.85 -4.89
C GLU A 60 -7.61 10.77 -4.10
N THR A 61 -6.87 9.80 -3.54
CA THR A 61 -7.47 8.71 -2.76
C THR A 61 -7.85 9.14 -1.36
N SER A 62 -7.15 10.10 -0.76
CA SER A 62 -7.47 10.65 0.56
C SER A 62 -8.77 11.46 0.60
N ILE A 63 -9.29 11.95 -0.54
CA ILE A 63 -10.59 12.65 -0.61
C ILE A 63 -11.74 11.75 -0.12
N ARG A 64 -11.57 10.43 -0.19
CA ARG A 64 -12.56 9.44 0.29
C ARG A 64 -12.49 9.21 1.80
N ALA A 65 -11.51 9.78 2.49
CA ALA A 65 -11.46 9.74 3.94
C ALA A 65 -12.51 10.70 4.52
N ASP A 66 -13.16 10.27 5.60
CA ASP A 66 -13.95 11.17 6.45
C ASP A 66 -13.38 11.18 7.87
N ASP A 67 -13.72 12.20 8.67
CA ASP A 67 -13.17 12.39 10.02
C ASP A 67 -13.58 11.27 11.00
N ARG A 68 -14.62 10.48 10.70
CA ARG A 68 -15.12 9.38 11.54
C ARG A 68 -14.57 8.02 11.12
N SER A 69 -14.12 7.90 9.88
CA SER A 69 -13.65 6.68 9.22
C SER A 69 -12.41 7.03 8.39
N PRO A 70 -11.23 7.19 9.03
CA PRO A 70 -10.01 7.52 8.32
C PRO A 70 -9.67 6.40 7.32
N LEU A 71 -9.16 6.81 6.16
CA LEU A 71 -8.65 5.87 5.17
C LEU A 71 -7.53 5.04 5.80
N VAL A 72 -7.58 3.71 5.67
CA VAL A 72 -6.54 2.84 6.21
C VAL A 72 -5.61 2.37 5.10
N ARG A 73 -4.30 2.43 5.36
CA ARG A 73 -3.27 1.82 4.54
C ARG A 73 -2.39 0.91 5.38
N ALA A 74 -2.53 -0.38 5.15
CA ALA A 74 -1.78 -1.43 5.81
C ALA A 74 -0.46 -1.74 5.08
N PHE A 75 0.54 -2.14 5.87
CA PHE A 75 1.83 -2.64 5.45
C PHE A 75 2.14 -3.92 6.22
N CYS A 76 2.77 -4.88 5.53
CA CYS A 76 3.45 -5.97 6.21
C CYS A 76 4.95 -5.73 6.11
N VAL A 77 5.60 -5.44 7.23
CA VAL A 77 7.05 -5.20 7.33
C VAL A 77 7.62 -6.24 8.30
N PRO A 78 7.98 -7.44 7.82
CA PRO A 78 8.55 -8.47 8.67
C PRO A 78 9.84 -8.01 9.35
N ARG A 79 10.14 -8.52 10.55
CA ARG A 79 11.32 -8.10 11.33
C ARG A 79 12.63 -8.16 10.54
N HIS A 80 12.85 -9.23 9.77
CA HIS A 80 14.05 -9.38 8.95
C HIS A 80 14.19 -8.26 7.90
N ALA A 81 13.09 -7.72 7.36
CA ALA A 81 13.14 -6.60 6.43
C ALA A 81 13.67 -5.32 7.10
N VAL A 82 13.46 -5.16 8.42
CA VAL A 82 14.01 -4.04 9.20
C VAL A 82 15.44 -4.32 9.63
N ASP A 83 15.67 -5.51 10.20
CA ASP A 83 16.97 -5.90 10.77
C ASP A 83 18.08 -5.87 9.72
N ASP A 84 17.78 -6.33 8.50
CA ASP A 84 18.74 -6.38 7.40
C ASP A 84 18.92 -5.03 6.68
N SER A 85 17.98 -4.08 6.86
CA SER A 85 18.03 -2.80 6.14
C SER A 85 18.98 -1.81 6.80
N PRO A 86 19.81 -1.08 6.03
CA PRO A 86 20.62 0.03 6.54
C PRO A 86 19.76 1.14 7.17
N THR A 87 20.35 1.96 8.03
CA THR A 87 19.66 3.09 8.68
C THR A 87 18.92 3.98 7.68
N GLY A 88 19.52 4.28 6.53
CA GLY A 88 18.90 5.11 5.50
C GLY A 88 17.60 4.52 4.96
N GLU A 89 17.54 3.20 4.74
CA GLU A 89 16.30 2.54 4.30
C GLU A 89 15.22 2.56 5.37
N ARG A 90 15.59 2.33 6.63
CA ARG A 90 14.63 2.42 7.75
C ARG A 90 14.03 3.83 7.84
N MET A 91 14.84 4.86 7.63
CA MET A 91 14.37 6.25 7.59
C MET A 91 13.43 6.51 6.41
N LEU A 92 13.75 6.00 5.21
CA LEU A 92 12.88 6.15 4.03
C LEU A 92 11.51 5.51 4.24
N LEU A 93 11.45 4.32 4.84
CA LEU A 93 10.18 3.68 5.17
C LEU A 93 9.36 4.51 6.16
N LEU A 94 9.98 4.99 7.24
CA LEU A 94 9.31 5.85 8.22
C LEU A 94 8.80 7.15 7.59
N LEU A 95 9.59 7.78 6.71
CA LEU A 95 9.19 8.99 6.00
C LEU A 95 8.01 8.74 5.05
N ALA A 96 7.97 7.59 4.38
CA ALA A 96 6.85 7.22 3.51
C ALA A 96 5.54 7.05 4.31
N LEU A 97 5.60 6.41 5.48
CA LEU A 97 4.45 6.30 6.39
C LEU A 97 4.00 7.69 6.87
N ALA A 98 4.95 8.52 7.34
CA ALA A 98 4.64 9.88 7.80
C ALA A 98 4.02 10.76 6.70
N LEU A 99 4.47 10.61 5.45
CA LEU A 99 3.86 11.29 4.29
C LEU A 99 2.39 10.89 4.14
N MET A 100 2.06 9.60 4.23
CA MET A 100 0.68 9.14 4.13
C MET A 100 -0.19 9.67 5.29
N GLU A 101 0.35 9.68 6.50
CA GLU A 101 -0.33 10.25 7.67
C GLU A 101 -0.58 11.76 7.53
N SER A 102 0.35 12.49 6.89
CA SER A 102 0.14 13.92 6.58
C SER A 102 -1.04 14.17 5.64
N HIS A 103 -1.43 13.18 4.84
CA HIS A 103 -2.64 13.18 4.00
C HIS A 103 -3.91 12.73 4.75
N GLY A 104 -3.84 12.50 6.07
CA GLY A 104 -4.96 12.02 6.88
C GLY A 104 -5.25 10.53 6.74
N ILE A 105 -4.29 9.76 6.19
CA ILE A 105 -4.41 8.31 6.04
C ILE A 105 -3.85 7.64 7.31
N ARG A 106 -4.62 6.77 7.95
CA ARG A 106 -4.12 5.93 9.04
C ARG A 106 -3.21 4.86 8.45
N THR A 107 -1.93 4.89 8.82
CA THR A 107 -1.01 3.80 8.49
C THR A 107 -1.05 2.73 9.58
N VAL A 108 -1.13 1.47 9.19
CA VAL A 108 -1.04 0.32 10.11
C VAL A 108 0.03 -0.64 9.62
N VAL A 109 0.80 -1.20 10.55
CA VAL A 109 1.95 -2.06 10.25
C VAL A 109 1.82 -3.37 11.02
N THR A 110 1.98 -4.49 10.31
CA THR A 110 2.13 -5.83 10.90
C THR A 110 3.50 -6.40 10.56
N ASP A 111 4.09 -7.19 11.46
CA ASP A 111 5.37 -7.89 11.25
C ASP A 111 5.23 -9.39 10.97
N ILE A 112 3.99 -9.86 10.75
CA ILE A 112 3.65 -11.28 10.52
C ILE A 112 4.21 -11.77 9.18
N ALA A 113 5.15 -12.71 9.24
CA ALA A 113 5.87 -13.22 8.08
C ALA A 113 4.95 -13.89 7.05
N GLU A 114 3.88 -14.55 7.49
CA GLU A 114 2.89 -15.22 6.65
C GLU A 114 2.15 -14.25 5.71
N LEU A 115 2.08 -12.96 6.09
CA LEU A 115 1.44 -11.90 5.29
C LEU A 115 2.44 -11.14 4.41
N ALA A 116 3.74 -11.45 4.48
CA ALA A 116 4.77 -10.75 3.71
C ALA A 116 4.59 -10.93 2.20
N GLY A 117 4.04 -12.06 1.77
CA GLY A 117 3.78 -12.35 0.35
C GLY A 117 2.52 -11.66 -0.19
N THR A 118 1.69 -11.07 0.67
CA THR A 118 0.39 -10.52 0.26
C THR A 118 0.59 -9.38 -0.75
N PRO A 119 -0.03 -9.47 -1.95
CA PRO A 119 0.15 -8.46 -3.00
C PRO A 119 -0.44 -7.12 -2.57
N GLY A 120 0.00 -6.04 -3.23
CA GLY A 120 -0.67 -4.75 -3.09
C GLY A 120 -2.12 -4.82 -3.59
N PHE A 121 -3.07 -4.40 -2.77
CA PHE A 121 -4.49 -4.40 -3.14
C PHE A 121 -5.26 -3.23 -2.51
N VAL A 122 -6.46 -2.99 -3.02
CA VAL A 122 -7.48 -2.17 -2.38
C VAL A 122 -8.82 -2.90 -2.43
N PHE A 123 -9.58 -2.85 -1.35
CA PHE A 123 -10.89 -3.50 -1.27
C PHE A 123 -11.85 -2.71 -0.38
N ASP A 124 -13.15 -2.83 -0.64
CA ASP A 124 -14.21 -2.11 0.09
C ASP A 124 -14.88 -2.96 1.18
N ARG A 125 -14.22 -4.04 1.64
CA ARG A 125 -14.70 -5.05 2.60
C ARG A 125 -15.98 -5.80 2.23
N ARG A 126 -16.66 -5.43 1.13
CA ARG A 126 -17.97 -6.01 0.80
C ARG A 126 -17.90 -7.01 -0.33
N ARG A 127 -17.34 -6.63 -1.48
CA ARG A 127 -17.52 -7.42 -2.71
C ARG A 127 -16.34 -7.44 -3.66
N THR A 128 -15.58 -6.36 -3.75
CA THR A 128 -14.60 -6.22 -4.83
C THR A 128 -13.24 -5.90 -4.26
N ALA A 129 -12.22 -6.59 -4.76
CA ALA A 129 -10.83 -6.25 -4.56
C ALA A 129 -10.17 -5.91 -5.89
N ILE A 130 -9.36 -4.86 -5.88
CA ILE A 130 -8.48 -4.48 -6.99
C ILE A 130 -7.07 -4.80 -6.53
N THR A 131 -6.45 -5.79 -7.14
CA THR A 131 -5.04 -6.11 -6.91
C THR A 131 -4.20 -5.29 -7.87
N ALA A 132 -3.16 -4.64 -7.36
CA ALA A 132 -2.23 -3.86 -8.15
C ALA A 132 -0.87 -3.83 -7.44
N THR A 133 0.03 -4.71 -7.87
CA THR A 133 1.36 -4.85 -7.28
C THR A 133 2.42 -4.80 -8.38
N TRP A 134 3.49 -4.06 -8.13
CA TRP A 134 4.65 -3.96 -9.03
C TRP A 134 5.93 -4.50 -8.37
N ILE A 135 5.91 -4.68 -7.05
CA ILE A 135 7.00 -5.29 -6.28
C ILE A 135 6.79 -6.80 -6.25
N GLY A 136 7.83 -7.55 -6.63
CA GLY A 136 7.82 -9.02 -6.61
C GLY A 136 6.82 -9.65 -7.57
N ALA A 137 6.38 -8.92 -8.60
CA ALA A 137 5.50 -9.46 -9.64
C ALA A 137 6.30 -10.25 -10.68
N ASP A 138 5.68 -11.27 -11.27
CA ASP A 138 6.22 -11.95 -12.45
C ASP A 138 6.13 -10.99 -13.66
N GLY A 139 7.16 -10.17 -13.85
CA GLY A 139 7.20 -9.09 -14.85
C GLY A 139 7.26 -7.70 -14.22
N ILE A 140 6.69 -6.68 -14.88
CA ILE A 140 6.77 -5.29 -14.39
C ILE A 140 5.63 -4.99 -13.38
N TRP A 141 4.48 -5.66 -13.50
CA TRP A 141 3.35 -5.54 -12.59
C TRP A 141 2.40 -6.73 -12.70
N TYR A 142 1.61 -6.95 -11.66
CA TYR A 142 0.40 -7.75 -11.65
C TYR A 142 -0.78 -6.88 -11.24
N ALA A 143 -1.84 -6.88 -12.05
CA ALA A 143 -3.04 -6.10 -11.79
C ALA A 143 -4.28 -6.90 -12.19
N ASP A 144 -5.28 -6.91 -11.31
CA ASP A 144 -6.51 -7.66 -11.49
C ASP A 144 -7.66 -7.03 -10.70
N VAL A 145 -8.90 -7.30 -11.12
CA VAL A 145 -10.11 -6.95 -10.38
C VAL A 145 -10.90 -8.22 -10.15
N THR A 146 -11.21 -8.51 -8.91
CA THR A 146 -11.88 -9.76 -8.53
C THR A 146 -13.02 -9.52 -7.56
N ASP A 147 -14.10 -10.26 -7.76
CA ASP A 147 -15.21 -10.43 -6.82
C ASP A 147 -15.22 -11.84 -6.21
N ASN A 148 -14.13 -12.61 -6.40
CA ASN A 148 -13.99 -13.94 -5.83
C ASN A 148 -14.01 -13.85 -4.30
N ARG A 149 -15.04 -14.44 -3.70
CA ARG A 149 -15.28 -14.36 -2.25
C ARG A 149 -14.11 -14.89 -1.41
N THR A 150 -13.42 -15.93 -1.87
CA THR A 150 -12.29 -16.51 -1.13
C THR A 150 -11.12 -15.53 -1.11
N THR A 151 -10.79 -14.94 -2.26
CA THR A 151 -9.72 -13.93 -2.36
C THR A 151 -10.06 -12.69 -1.55
N VAL A 152 -11.27 -12.15 -1.70
CA VAL A 152 -11.73 -10.96 -0.97
C VAL A 152 -11.71 -11.21 0.54
N ARG A 153 -12.15 -12.40 1.00
CA ARG A 153 -12.10 -12.76 2.41
C ARG A 153 -10.66 -12.86 2.93
N GLY A 154 -9.74 -13.45 2.16
CA GLY A 154 -8.32 -13.50 2.55
C GLY A 154 -7.70 -12.11 2.73
N TYR A 155 -8.06 -11.16 1.85
CA TYR A 155 -7.66 -9.76 1.99
C TYR A 155 -8.27 -9.06 3.20
N ASP A 156 -9.56 -9.32 3.49
CA ASP A 156 -10.20 -8.79 4.69
C ASP A 156 -9.61 -9.36 5.98
N ASP A 157 -9.30 -10.66 6.01
CA ASP A 157 -8.65 -11.31 7.15
C ASP A 157 -7.25 -10.71 7.41
N ALA A 158 -6.44 -10.54 6.36
CA ALA A 158 -5.11 -9.93 6.46
C ALA A 158 -5.18 -8.47 6.93
N ALA A 159 -6.03 -7.66 6.32
CA ALA A 159 -6.22 -6.26 6.70
C ALA A 159 -6.81 -6.11 8.10
N GLY A 160 -7.80 -6.94 8.45
CA GLY A 160 -8.40 -7.00 9.78
C GLY A 160 -7.38 -7.35 10.85
N TYR A 161 -6.50 -8.31 10.57
CA TYR A 161 -5.39 -8.63 11.47
C TYR A 161 -4.48 -7.42 11.70
N ALA A 162 -3.98 -6.79 10.62
CA ALA A 162 -3.07 -5.66 10.71
C ALA A 162 -3.69 -4.44 11.42
N ILE A 163 -4.98 -4.19 11.21
CA ILE A 163 -5.72 -3.10 11.86
C ILE A 163 -5.83 -3.29 13.37
N ASN A 164 -6.02 -4.54 13.82
CA ASN A 164 -6.27 -4.88 15.23
C ASN A 164 -5.00 -5.18 16.03
N HIS A 165 -3.89 -5.49 15.35
CA HIS A 165 -2.61 -5.88 15.98
C HIS A 165 -1.45 -5.03 15.44
N SER A 166 -1.71 -3.75 15.16
CA SER A 166 -0.74 -2.86 14.54
C SER A 166 0.42 -2.57 15.50
N ILE A 167 1.65 -2.68 15.02
CA ILE A 167 2.85 -2.45 15.86
C ILE A 167 3.27 -0.98 15.92
N ASN A 168 2.70 -0.12 15.07
CA ASN A 168 2.93 1.32 15.05
C ASN A 168 1.79 2.13 15.70
N ASP A 169 0.94 1.50 16.51
CA ASP A 169 -0.17 2.20 17.17
C ASP A 169 0.37 3.29 18.13
N GLY A 170 -0.10 4.52 17.90
CA GLY A 170 0.25 5.71 18.66
C GLY A 170 -0.45 6.94 18.07
N PRO A 171 -0.51 8.08 18.79
CA PRO A 171 -1.10 9.30 18.23
C PRO A 171 -0.32 9.73 16.98
N SER A 172 -1.02 9.83 15.86
CA SER A 172 -0.47 10.32 14.59
C SER A 172 0.01 11.76 14.76
N PRO A 173 0.96 12.25 13.93
CA PRO A 173 1.47 13.61 14.03
C PRO A 173 0.38 14.70 13.97
N ARG A 174 -0.75 14.42 13.30
CA ARG A 174 -1.90 15.34 13.21
C ARG A 174 -2.71 15.44 14.51
N ALA A 175 -2.60 14.43 15.39
CA ALA A 175 -3.26 14.37 16.67
C ALA A 175 -2.35 14.80 17.84
N ARG A 176 -1.14 15.29 17.55
CA ARG A 176 -0.18 15.83 18.53
C ARG A 176 -0.19 17.36 18.54
#